data_AF-A0A1D6P2S7-F1
#
_entry.id   AF-A0A1D6P2S7-F1
#
_cell.length_a   1.000
_cell.length_b   1.000
_cell.length_c   1.000
_cell.angle_alpha   90.00
_cell.angle_beta   90.00
_cell.angle_gamma   90.00
#
_symmetry.space_group_name_H-M   'P 1'
#
loop_
_entity.id
_entity.type
_entity.pdbx_description
1 polymer ?
#
loop_
_entity_poly.entity_id
_entity_poly.type
_entity_poly.pdbx_seq_one_letter_code
_entity_poly.pdbx_strand_id
1 'polypeptide(L)'
;MARKGNPISVRLDLNRSSDPSRFSEGDRESHRMGSVRLFLIFVCPPKGEFKEPYPTPASTETLSIAYMELMNMHAYPQIQGGAKFTLQLRLKTDDDIANITITTAIRLTYADGAVMLEAKAIYYDLYQVDILNRLTISSLALSIFRRKYINDSEKNRIYILNDNEEQFIRSGYYGGHTDVYLPTGEHLKYYDVNSLYPYSMLSEMPAGKPRWKNNLGLKKTKIELKDMFGFIKAFIICPADMHKPFLPYKQSDGTLIFPTGRFIGVYFSEELKYAVSIGYKVYPICGYLFDRMESPFKDFVNDIYRRRLEAKARGEKALDFIHKTTMNSLYGRFGINPESTTTLILNKEEALKFPMEHEGFMHSEELCADRFLITYKNKRS
;
A
#
# COMPACT_ATOMS: atom_id res chain seq x y z
N MET A 1 -7.86 10.27 42.80
CA MET A 1 -6.44 10.61 42.51
C MET A 1 -5.76 9.35 42.03
N ALA A 2 -5.82 9.07 40.72
CA ALA A 2 -5.32 7.81 40.15
C ALA A 2 -3.80 7.89 39.92
N ARG A 3 -3.06 6.94 40.48
CA ARG A 3 -1.62 6.76 40.33
C ARG A 3 -1.33 6.15 38.96
N LYS A 4 -0.40 6.75 38.22
CA LYS A 4 0.11 6.27 36.91
C LYS A 4 0.85 4.93 37.08
N GLY A 5 0.48 3.91 36.30
CA GLY A 5 1.18 2.62 36.21
C GLY A 5 2.30 2.64 35.15
N ASN A 6 3.42 2.00 35.47
CA ASN A 6 4.62 1.91 34.60
C ASN A 6 4.51 0.82 33.52
N PRO A 7 5.16 1.00 32.34
CA PRO A 7 5.41 -0.03 31.37
C PRO A 7 6.67 -0.81 31.63
N ILE A 8 6.59 -2.00 31.08
CA ILE A 8 7.58 -3.03 31.13
C ILE A 8 8.25 -3.07 29.75
N SER A 9 9.58 -2.91 29.71
CA SER A 9 10.41 -3.25 28.55
C SER A 9 10.88 -4.70 28.64
N VAL A 10 11.07 -5.41 27.53
CA VAL A 10 11.81 -6.69 27.54
C VAL A 10 12.78 -6.83 26.36
N ARG A 11 13.94 -7.36 26.73
CA ARG A 11 15.24 -7.53 26.06
C ARG A 11 15.28 -8.80 25.19
N LEU A 12 16.07 -8.80 24.12
CA LEU A 12 16.44 -9.99 23.34
C LEU A 12 17.86 -10.43 23.74
N ASP A 13 18.01 -11.64 24.28
CA ASP A 13 19.31 -12.29 24.45
C ASP A 13 19.32 -13.60 23.65
N LEU A 14 20.29 -13.73 22.75
CA LEU A 14 20.66 -14.96 22.04
C LEU A 14 21.79 -15.66 22.81
N ASN A 15 21.77 -16.98 22.93
CA ASN A 15 22.99 -17.74 23.22
C ASN A 15 23.02 -19.13 22.55
N ARG A 16 24.21 -19.49 22.06
CA ARG A 16 24.61 -20.71 21.34
C ARG A 16 25.18 -21.79 22.30
N SER A 17 25.24 -23.03 21.77
CA SER A 17 26.23 -24.12 22.05
C SER A 17 25.97 -24.99 23.31
N SER A 18 26.26 -26.29 23.42
CA SER A 18 27.16 -27.26 22.73
C SER A 18 26.84 -28.72 23.16
N ASP A 19 27.18 -29.70 22.31
CA ASP A 19 27.51 -31.12 22.54
C ASP A 19 26.62 -31.98 23.49
N PRO A 20 25.80 -32.93 22.96
CA PRO A 20 24.90 -33.77 23.77
C PRO A 20 25.58 -34.90 24.57
N SER A 21 26.90 -35.08 24.43
CA SER A 21 27.59 -36.28 24.95
C SER A 21 27.93 -36.26 26.45
N ARG A 22 27.55 -35.20 27.20
CA ARG A 22 27.97 -35.02 28.61
C ARG A 22 26.88 -35.08 29.68
N PHE A 23 25.66 -35.51 29.37
CA PHE A 23 24.57 -35.54 30.37
C PHE A 23 24.05 -36.95 30.65
N SER A 24 23.82 -37.25 31.94
CA SER A 24 23.32 -38.53 32.43
C SER A 24 21.83 -38.71 32.16
N GLU A 25 21.31 -39.95 32.17
CA GLU A 25 19.92 -40.27 31.77
C GLU A 25 18.83 -39.52 32.57
N GLY A 26 19.15 -38.97 33.74
CA GLY A 26 18.23 -38.11 34.52
C GLY A 26 18.09 -36.67 34.01
N ASP A 27 19.00 -36.18 33.15
CA ASP A 27 18.96 -34.82 32.60
C ASP A 27 18.12 -34.71 31.31
N ARG A 28 17.64 -35.84 30.77
CA ARG A 28 16.88 -35.89 29.51
C ARG A 28 15.44 -35.38 29.61
N GLU A 29 14.88 -35.21 30.81
CA GLU A 29 13.51 -34.69 30.99
C GLU A 29 13.41 -33.16 31.17
N SER A 30 14.53 -32.43 31.28
CA SER A 30 14.51 -30.96 31.45
C SER A 30 14.67 -30.16 30.14
N HIS A 31 14.92 -30.81 29.00
CA HIS A 31 14.91 -30.16 27.69
C HIS A 31 13.51 -30.13 27.08
N ARG A 32 12.58 -29.42 27.72
CA ARG A 32 11.33 -28.98 27.06
C ARG A 32 11.65 -27.82 26.11
N MET A 33 11.36 -28.07 24.83
CA MET A 33 11.44 -27.16 23.68
C MET A 33 11.05 -25.72 24.04
N GLY A 34 11.94 -24.78 23.70
CA GLY A 34 11.72 -23.35 23.91
C GLY A 34 10.50 -22.84 23.15
N SER A 35 9.62 -22.13 23.85
CA SER A 35 8.55 -21.35 23.22
C SER A 35 9.11 -20.02 22.72
N VAL A 36 9.02 -19.76 21.41
CA VAL A 36 9.26 -18.42 20.85
C VAL A 36 8.03 -17.56 21.15
N ARG A 37 8.17 -16.54 21.99
CA ARG A 37 7.11 -15.54 22.27
C ARG A 37 7.50 -14.21 21.63
N LEU A 38 6.74 -13.82 20.61
CA LEU A 38 6.84 -12.52 19.97
C LEU A 38 5.78 -11.58 20.56
N PHE A 39 6.19 -10.44 21.13
CA PHE A 39 5.27 -9.44 21.67
C PHE A 39 5.08 -8.30 20.67
N LEU A 40 3.89 -8.18 20.09
CA LEU A 40 3.47 -6.99 19.33
C LEU A 40 2.73 -6.04 20.29
N ILE A 41 3.24 -4.82 20.44
CA ILE A 41 2.64 -3.78 21.28
C ILE A 41 1.68 -2.98 20.40
N PHE A 42 0.39 -3.07 20.68
CA PHE A 42 -0.60 -2.13 20.13
C PHE A 42 -1.00 -1.15 21.22
N VAL A 43 -1.10 0.10 20.82
CA VAL A 43 -1.44 1.23 21.66
C VAL A 43 -2.89 1.51 21.40
N CYS A 44 -3.72 1.39 22.42
CA CYS A 44 -5.11 1.77 22.32
C CYS A 44 -5.17 3.29 22.59
N PRO A 45 -5.58 4.13 21.62
CA PRO A 45 -5.82 5.53 21.92
C PRO A 45 -6.96 5.65 22.95
N PRO A 46 -6.98 6.71 23.78
CA PRO A 46 -8.03 6.90 24.76
C PRO A 46 -9.41 6.92 24.09
N LYS A 47 -10.42 6.38 24.79
CA LYS A 47 -11.81 6.24 24.32
C LYS A 47 -12.30 7.54 23.64
N GLY A 48 -12.41 7.53 22.31
CA GLY A 48 -12.99 8.66 21.59
C GLY A 48 -12.74 8.72 20.08
N GLU A 49 -11.68 8.10 19.54
CA GLU A 49 -11.32 8.30 18.12
C GLU A 49 -11.13 6.97 17.36
N PHE A 50 -12.20 6.20 17.20
CA PHE A 50 -12.33 5.30 16.06
C PHE A 50 -13.45 5.84 15.17
N LYS A 51 -13.11 6.46 14.04
CA LYS A 51 -14.11 6.81 13.02
C LYS A 51 -14.53 5.61 12.18
N GLU A 52 -13.76 4.52 12.19
CA GLU A 52 -14.12 3.27 11.49
C GLU A 52 -13.92 2.05 12.40
N PRO A 53 -14.94 1.18 12.54
CA PRO A 53 -14.92 0.06 13.50
C PRO A 53 -14.07 -1.14 13.09
N TYR A 54 -13.43 -1.12 11.90
CA TYR A 54 -12.66 -2.26 11.37
C TYR A 54 -11.39 -1.80 10.65
N PRO A 55 -10.26 -2.54 10.77
CA PRO A 55 -9.08 -2.30 9.96
C PRO A 55 -9.41 -2.47 8.47
N THR A 56 -9.00 -1.52 7.64
CA THR A 56 -9.24 -1.59 6.19
C THR A 56 -8.53 -2.83 5.59
N PRO A 57 -9.00 -3.39 4.46
CA PRO A 57 -8.38 -4.54 3.80
C PRO A 57 -6.86 -4.37 3.58
N ALA A 58 -6.43 -3.16 3.23
CA ALA A 58 -5.01 -2.79 3.08
C ALA A 58 -4.22 -2.82 4.41
N SER A 59 -4.87 -2.47 5.52
CA SER A 59 -4.32 -2.56 6.88
C SER A 59 -4.08 -4.02 7.27
N THR A 60 -5.04 -4.90 6.99
CA THR A 60 -4.93 -6.35 7.22
C THR A 60 -3.87 -6.99 6.31
N GLU A 61 -3.77 -6.59 5.04
CA GLU A 61 -2.70 -7.05 4.15
C GLU A 61 -1.31 -6.61 4.66
N THR A 62 -1.16 -5.36 5.08
CA THR A 62 0.10 -4.84 5.62
C THR A 62 0.49 -5.54 6.92
N LEU A 63 -0.48 -5.79 7.82
CA LEU A 63 -0.26 -6.58 9.02
C LEU A 63 0.16 -8.02 8.70
N SER A 64 -0.46 -8.63 7.68
CA SER A 64 -0.14 -10.00 7.26
C SER A 64 1.27 -10.12 6.66
N ILE A 65 1.75 -9.07 5.99
CA ILE A 65 3.11 -9.01 5.42
C ILE A 65 4.14 -8.82 6.53
N ALA A 66 3.95 -7.85 7.44
CA ALA A 66 4.84 -7.63 8.59
C ALA A 66 4.89 -8.88 9.51
N TYR A 67 3.77 -9.58 9.62
CA TYR A 67 3.67 -10.86 10.30
C TYR A 67 4.50 -11.96 9.62
N MET A 68 4.41 -12.09 8.30
CA MET A 68 5.23 -13.05 7.53
C MET A 68 6.73 -12.75 7.63
N GLU A 69 7.13 -11.48 7.71
CA GLU A 69 8.52 -11.07 7.91
C GLU A 69 9.07 -11.53 9.28
N LEU A 70 8.32 -11.30 10.35
CA LEU A 70 8.69 -11.74 11.70
C LEU A 70 8.81 -13.27 11.79
N MET A 71 7.90 -13.96 11.10
CA MET A 71 7.92 -15.41 10.97
C MET A 71 9.18 -15.91 10.22
N ASN A 72 9.55 -15.26 9.13
CA ASN A 72 10.72 -15.60 8.31
C ASN A 72 12.05 -15.34 9.03
N MET A 73 12.16 -14.23 9.78
CA MET A 73 13.41 -13.86 10.44
C MET A 73 13.67 -14.67 11.71
N HIS A 74 12.61 -15.04 12.45
CA HIS A 74 12.78 -15.55 13.82
C HIS A 74 12.17 -16.92 14.07
N ALA A 75 11.10 -17.30 13.37
CA ALA A 75 10.39 -18.54 13.65
C ALA A 75 10.80 -19.67 12.70
N TYR A 76 10.64 -19.52 11.38
CA TYR A 76 10.92 -20.58 10.40
C TYR A 76 12.35 -21.16 10.47
N PRO A 77 13.42 -20.36 10.67
CA PRO A 77 14.78 -20.90 10.80
C PRO A 77 14.99 -21.78 12.04
N GLN A 78 14.08 -21.73 13.03
CA GLN A 78 14.18 -22.45 14.28
C GLN A 78 13.26 -23.69 14.36
N ILE A 79 12.46 -23.97 13.32
CA ILE A 79 11.53 -25.10 13.32
C ILE A 79 12.26 -26.40 12.93
N GLN A 80 12.39 -27.34 13.87
CA GLN A 80 12.65 -28.75 13.57
C GLN A 80 11.35 -29.56 13.74
N GLY A 81 10.78 -30.00 12.62
CA GLY A 81 9.53 -30.79 12.58
C GLY A 81 8.27 -29.94 12.38
N GLY A 82 7.65 -29.49 13.47
CA GLY A 82 6.44 -28.66 13.40
C GLY A 82 6.28 -27.77 14.62
N ALA A 83 5.84 -26.53 14.39
CA ALA A 83 5.60 -25.53 15.43
C ALA A 83 4.13 -25.13 15.44
N LYS A 84 3.57 -24.87 16.62
CA LYS A 84 2.28 -24.17 16.73
C LYS A 84 2.58 -22.71 16.97
N PHE A 85 2.22 -21.87 16.01
CA PHE A 85 2.34 -20.43 16.15
C PHE A 85 1.01 -19.85 16.63
N THR A 86 1.06 -19.00 17.65
CA THR A 86 -0.13 -18.34 18.18
C THR A 86 0.20 -16.88 18.41
N LEU A 87 -0.57 -15.96 17.83
CA LEU A 87 -0.41 -14.53 18.10
C LEU A 87 -1.22 -14.19 19.35
N GLN A 88 -0.54 -13.77 20.42
CA GLN A 88 -1.18 -13.41 21.68
C GLN A 88 -0.94 -11.93 21.97
N LEU A 89 -2.03 -11.17 22.06
CA LEU A 89 -2.05 -9.84 22.65
C LEU A 89 -2.07 -10.01 24.17
N ARG A 90 -0.98 -9.64 24.83
CA ARG A 90 -0.95 -9.57 26.29
C ARG A 90 -1.35 -8.16 26.72
N LEU A 91 -2.58 -8.03 27.17
CA LEU A 91 -3.10 -6.81 27.79
C LEU A 91 -2.88 -6.92 29.30
N LYS A 92 -2.12 -5.99 29.86
CA LYS A 92 -1.98 -5.87 31.31
C LYS A 92 -2.75 -4.63 31.75
N THR A 93 -3.82 -4.82 32.50
CA THR A 93 -4.50 -3.76 33.26
C THR A 93 -4.04 -3.83 34.72
N ASP A 94 -4.30 -2.76 35.49
CA ASP A 94 -3.73 -2.59 36.84
C ASP A 94 -3.97 -3.79 37.79
N ASP A 95 -5.05 -4.55 37.59
CA ASP A 95 -5.43 -5.68 38.45
C ASP A 95 -5.42 -7.06 37.74
N ASP A 96 -5.11 -7.15 36.44
CA ASP A 96 -5.15 -8.46 35.75
C ASP A 96 -4.32 -8.53 34.45
N ILE A 97 -3.91 -9.75 34.09
CA ILE A 97 -3.19 -10.04 32.82
C ILE A 97 -4.12 -10.83 31.90
N ALA A 98 -4.69 -10.16 30.91
CA ALA A 98 -5.48 -10.82 29.87
C ALA A 98 -4.59 -11.17 28.67
N ASN A 99 -4.43 -12.46 28.39
CA ASN A 99 -3.81 -12.93 27.15
C ASN A 99 -4.92 -13.19 26.13
N ILE A 100 -5.13 -12.27 25.20
CA ILE A 100 -6.07 -12.44 24.09
C ILE A 100 -5.32 -13.10 22.95
N THR A 101 -5.70 -14.34 22.66
CA THR A 101 -5.20 -15.04 21.47
C THR A 101 -5.93 -14.49 20.24
N ILE A 102 -5.21 -13.73 19.42
CA ILE A 102 -5.76 -13.01 18.25
C ILE A 102 -6.01 -14.00 17.10
N THR A 103 -5.15 -15.00 16.98
CA THR A 103 -5.22 -16.01 15.93
C THR A 103 -5.40 -17.38 16.54
N THR A 104 -6.30 -18.19 15.97
CA THR A 104 -6.28 -19.64 16.20
C THR A 104 -4.88 -20.16 15.90
N ALA A 105 -4.34 -21.03 16.77
CA ALA A 105 -2.99 -21.55 16.63
C ALA A 105 -2.77 -22.13 15.22
N ILE A 106 -1.91 -21.47 14.44
CA ILE A 106 -1.56 -21.90 13.09
C ILE A 106 -0.46 -22.94 13.26
N ARG A 107 -0.76 -24.17 12.85
CA ARG A 107 0.27 -25.22 12.79
C ARG A 107 1.15 -24.92 11.59
N LEU A 108 2.41 -24.61 11.85
CA LEU A 108 3.45 -24.49 10.86
C LEU A 108 4.18 -25.81 10.79
N THR A 109 4.20 -26.39 9.61
CA THR A 109 4.83 -27.65 9.30
C THR A 109 6.01 -27.41 8.37
N TYR A 110 6.91 -28.39 8.29
CA TYR A 110 7.97 -28.39 7.26
C TYR A 110 7.40 -28.22 5.83
N ALA A 111 6.15 -28.65 5.59
CA ALA A 111 5.47 -28.46 4.31
C ALA A 111 5.21 -26.98 3.98
N ASP A 112 4.98 -26.11 4.98
CA ASP A 112 4.78 -24.68 4.76
C ASP A 112 6.09 -23.97 4.33
N GLY A 113 7.23 -24.44 4.86
CA GLY A 113 8.55 -24.03 4.39
C GLY A 113 8.85 -24.51 2.96
N ALA A 114 8.40 -25.73 2.62
CA ALA A 114 8.50 -26.26 1.26
C ALA A 114 7.68 -25.45 0.25
N VAL A 115 6.46 -25.02 0.60
CA VAL A 115 5.63 -24.15 -0.24
C VAL A 115 6.31 -22.80 -0.51
N MET A 116 7.00 -22.24 0.49
CA MET A 116 7.77 -21.00 0.29
C MET A 116 8.99 -21.20 -0.63
N LEU A 117 9.66 -22.35 -0.55
CA LEU A 117 10.75 -22.72 -1.47
C LEU A 117 10.23 -22.93 -2.90
N GLU A 118 9.07 -23.55 -3.06
CA GLU A 118 8.41 -23.70 -4.37
C GLU A 118 7.99 -22.35 -4.95
N ALA A 119 7.36 -21.48 -4.15
CA ALA A 119 7.03 -20.12 -4.58
C ALA A 119 8.30 -19.34 -4.97
N LYS A 120 9.36 -19.44 -4.17
CA LYS A 120 10.67 -18.85 -4.48
C LYS A 120 11.20 -19.37 -5.81
N ALA A 121 11.18 -20.68 -6.03
CA ALA A 121 11.61 -21.30 -7.28
C ALA A 121 10.80 -20.78 -8.47
N ILE A 122 9.46 -20.74 -8.37
CA ILE A 122 8.58 -20.19 -9.41
C ILE A 122 8.95 -18.75 -9.78
N TYR A 123 9.09 -17.86 -8.79
CA TYR A 123 9.44 -16.46 -9.07
C TYR A 123 10.86 -16.30 -9.63
N TYR A 124 11.80 -17.12 -9.16
CA TYR A 124 13.16 -17.12 -9.66
C TYR A 124 13.22 -17.65 -11.10
N ASP A 125 12.54 -18.74 -11.42
CA ASP A 125 12.51 -19.31 -12.77
C ASP A 125 11.84 -18.37 -13.77
N LEU A 126 10.73 -17.74 -13.37
CA LEU A 126 9.96 -16.85 -14.25
C LEU A 126 10.59 -15.46 -14.45
N TYR A 127 11.21 -14.91 -13.40
CA TYR A 127 11.61 -13.50 -13.34
C TYR A 127 13.03 -13.25 -12.83
N GLN A 128 13.73 -14.30 -12.39
CA GLN A 128 15.06 -14.24 -11.77
C GLN A 128 15.09 -13.39 -10.48
N VAL A 129 13.95 -13.18 -9.82
CA VAL A 129 13.84 -12.38 -8.60
C VAL A 129 13.73 -13.26 -7.36
N ASP A 130 14.59 -13.03 -6.36
CA ASP A 130 14.46 -13.66 -5.05
C ASP A 130 13.43 -12.91 -4.19
N ILE A 131 12.32 -13.59 -3.90
CA ILE A 131 11.21 -13.05 -3.11
C ILE A 131 11.61 -12.78 -1.66
N LEU A 132 12.62 -13.45 -1.12
CA LEU A 132 13.05 -13.27 0.27
C LEU A 132 13.70 -11.90 0.51
N ASN A 133 14.17 -11.25 -0.56
CA ASN A 133 14.78 -9.92 -0.51
C ASN A 133 13.76 -8.80 -0.79
N ARG A 134 12.45 -9.10 -0.83
CA ARG A 134 11.39 -8.14 -1.18
C ARG A 134 10.31 -8.15 -0.10
N LEU A 135 10.30 -7.08 0.70
CA LEU A 135 9.38 -6.90 1.84
C LEU A 135 7.90 -6.93 1.44
N THR A 136 7.54 -6.36 0.28
CA THR A 136 6.14 -6.26 -0.14
C THR A 136 5.94 -6.77 -1.57
N ILE A 137 4.71 -7.23 -1.85
CA ILE A 137 4.32 -7.66 -3.20
C ILE A 137 4.44 -6.51 -4.21
N SER A 138 4.19 -5.27 -3.77
CA SER A 138 4.40 -4.07 -4.59
C SER A 138 5.89 -3.83 -4.93
N SER A 139 6.81 -4.08 -3.98
CA SER A 139 8.25 -4.03 -4.22
C SER A 139 8.72 -5.17 -5.14
N LEU A 140 8.15 -6.36 -4.96
CA LEU A 140 8.40 -7.52 -5.83
C LEU A 140 7.95 -7.24 -7.27
N ALA A 141 6.72 -6.76 -7.47
CA ALA A 141 6.18 -6.40 -8.78
C ALA A 141 7.03 -5.33 -9.48
N LEU A 142 7.46 -4.29 -8.76
CA LEU A 142 8.36 -3.27 -9.30
C LEU A 142 9.72 -3.85 -9.69
N SER A 143 10.25 -4.79 -8.92
CA SER A 143 11.52 -5.45 -9.23
C SER A 143 11.43 -6.31 -10.47
N ILE A 144 10.33 -7.06 -10.62
CA ILE A 144 10.04 -7.84 -11.83
C ILE A 144 9.95 -6.91 -13.03
N PHE A 145 9.17 -5.83 -12.91
CA PHE A 145 9.01 -4.82 -13.95
C PHE A 145 10.36 -4.24 -14.38
N ARG A 146 11.14 -3.71 -13.44
CA ARG A 146 12.47 -3.10 -13.68
C ARG A 146 13.48 -4.05 -14.28
N ARG A 147 13.42 -5.35 -13.96
CA ARG A 147 14.41 -6.32 -14.42
C ARG A 147 14.12 -6.86 -15.82
N LYS A 148 12.85 -7.08 -16.15
CA LYS A 148 12.45 -7.85 -17.33
C LYS A 148 11.71 -7.02 -18.39
N TYR A 149 11.06 -5.94 -18.00
CA TYR A 149 10.09 -5.25 -18.87
C TYR A 149 10.43 -3.79 -19.16
N ILE A 150 11.36 -3.17 -18.43
CA ILE A 150 11.83 -1.82 -18.72
C ILE A 150 13.34 -1.78 -18.77
N ASN A 151 13.86 -1.23 -19.85
CA ASN A 151 15.26 -0.83 -19.97
C ASN A 151 15.31 0.68 -19.76
N ASP A 152 16.06 1.21 -18.81
CA ASP A 152 16.09 2.66 -18.56
C ASP A 152 16.78 3.41 -19.72
N SER A 153 15.99 3.78 -20.73
CA SER A 153 16.41 4.56 -21.90
C SER A 153 15.56 5.81 -22.03
N GLU A 154 16.01 6.82 -22.77
CA GLU A 154 15.24 8.06 -22.95
C GLU A 154 13.83 7.84 -23.52
N LYS A 155 13.61 6.75 -24.28
CA LYS A 155 12.32 6.44 -24.90
C LYS A 155 11.27 5.92 -23.92
N ASN A 156 11.69 5.36 -22.79
CA ASN A 156 10.80 4.70 -21.82
C ASN A 156 11.11 5.04 -20.36
N ARG A 157 11.94 6.06 -20.12
CA ARG A 157 12.30 6.54 -18.79
C ARG A 157 11.07 7.11 -18.07
N ILE A 158 10.82 6.58 -16.87
CA ILE A 158 9.84 7.14 -15.94
C ILE A 158 10.55 8.20 -15.10
N TYR A 159 10.21 9.48 -15.32
CA TYR A 159 10.84 10.60 -14.63
C TYR A 159 10.31 10.73 -13.19
N ILE A 160 11.23 10.97 -12.26
CA ILE A 160 10.89 11.30 -10.87
C ILE A 160 10.52 12.79 -10.81
N LEU A 161 9.32 13.08 -10.36
CA LEU A 161 8.78 14.43 -10.21
C LEU A 161 9.41 15.14 -9.00
N ASN A 162 9.63 16.45 -9.12
CA ASN A 162 9.92 17.28 -7.93
C ASN A 162 8.66 17.51 -7.08
N ASP A 163 8.81 18.13 -5.91
CA ASP A 163 7.71 18.32 -4.96
C ASP A 163 6.54 19.14 -5.51
N ASN A 164 6.81 20.22 -6.26
CA ASN A 164 5.75 21.05 -6.83
C ASN A 164 4.97 20.30 -7.92
N GLU A 165 5.68 19.59 -8.79
CA GLU A 165 5.08 18.75 -9.84
C GLU A 165 4.23 17.64 -9.22
N GLU A 166 4.78 16.96 -8.22
CA GLU A 166 4.14 15.85 -7.53
C GLU A 166 2.87 16.31 -6.81
N GLN A 167 2.93 17.40 -6.04
CA GLN A 167 1.77 17.91 -5.29
C GLN A 167 0.65 18.34 -6.23
N PHE A 168 1.00 19.02 -7.33
CA PHE A 168 0.04 19.43 -8.34
C PHE A 168 -0.61 18.22 -9.00
N ILE A 169 0.17 17.26 -9.48
CA ILE A 169 -0.34 16.07 -10.17
C ILE A 169 -1.16 15.18 -9.22
N ARG A 170 -0.69 14.99 -7.98
CA ARG A 170 -1.39 14.22 -6.94
C ARG A 170 -2.72 14.85 -6.55
N SER A 171 -2.87 16.17 -6.67
CA SER A 171 -4.18 16.80 -6.42
C SER A 171 -5.27 16.34 -7.38
N GLY A 172 -4.88 15.82 -8.56
CA GLY A 172 -5.75 15.15 -9.53
C GLY A 172 -5.74 13.62 -9.45
N TYR A 173 -5.11 13.03 -8.43
CA TYR A 173 -5.11 11.59 -8.21
C TYR A 173 -6.32 11.20 -7.33
N TYR A 174 -7.32 10.61 -7.98
CA TYR A 174 -8.58 10.18 -7.38
C TYR A 174 -8.70 8.66 -7.31
N GLY A 175 -9.54 8.20 -6.38
CA GLY A 175 -9.90 6.78 -6.25
C GLY A 175 -10.93 6.33 -7.29
N GLY A 176 -11.42 5.11 -7.14
CA GLY A 176 -12.47 4.56 -8.01
C GLY A 176 -13.82 5.27 -7.82
N HIS A 177 -14.60 5.33 -8.89
CA HIS A 177 -15.96 5.88 -8.87
C HIS A 177 -16.93 4.89 -8.20
N THR A 178 -17.41 5.25 -7.01
CA THR A 178 -18.34 4.42 -6.22
C THR A 178 -19.50 5.30 -5.77
N ASP A 179 -20.69 5.08 -6.34
CA ASP A 179 -21.90 5.83 -6.03
C ASP A 179 -23.12 4.91 -5.99
N VAL A 180 -24.09 5.27 -5.14
CA VAL A 180 -25.39 4.58 -5.03
C VAL A 180 -26.45 5.41 -5.73
N TYR A 181 -26.85 5.00 -6.93
CA TYR A 181 -27.93 5.66 -7.68
C TYR A 181 -29.31 5.10 -7.35
N LEU A 182 -29.40 3.80 -7.07
CA LEU A 182 -30.61 3.11 -6.67
C LEU A 182 -30.25 2.25 -5.44
N PRO A 183 -30.86 2.50 -4.26
CA PRO A 183 -30.49 1.81 -3.04
C PRO A 183 -30.99 0.36 -2.99
N THR A 184 -31.99 0.02 -3.82
CA THR A 184 -32.59 -1.32 -3.87
C THR A 184 -32.93 -1.69 -5.32
N GLY A 185 -33.03 -2.99 -5.58
CA GLY A 185 -33.45 -3.51 -6.88
C GLY A 185 -33.59 -5.02 -6.88
N GLU A 186 -34.39 -5.55 -7.81
CA GLU A 186 -34.65 -6.98 -7.99
C GLU A 186 -34.09 -7.46 -9.34
N HIS A 187 -33.78 -8.75 -9.46
CA HIS A 187 -33.30 -9.38 -10.72
C HIS A 187 -32.07 -8.69 -11.34
N LEU A 188 -31.12 -8.27 -10.50
CA LEU A 188 -29.94 -7.51 -10.90
C LEU A 188 -28.93 -8.37 -11.66
N LYS A 189 -28.18 -7.73 -12.57
CA LYS A 189 -27.04 -8.32 -13.27
C LYS A 189 -25.75 -7.66 -12.81
N TYR A 190 -24.75 -8.47 -12.45
CA TYR A 190 -23.42 -8.00 -12.04
C TYR A 190 -22.44 -8.11 -13.21
N TYR A 191 -21.73 -7.03 -13.48
CA TYR A 191 -20.69 -6.95 -14.51
C TYR A 191 -19.41 -6.44 -13.88
N ASP A 192 -18.29 -7.08 -14.21
CA ASP A 192 -16.96 -6.73 -13.70
C ASP A 192 -15.98 -6.68 -14.87
N VAL A 193 -15.11 -5.67 -14.86
CA VAL A 193 -14.09 -5.53 -15.90
C VAL A 193 -12.91 -6.42 -15.53
N ASN A 194 -12.55 -7.32 -16.45
CA ASN A 194 -11.41 -8.19 -16.26
C ASN A 194 -10.10 -7.40 -16.16
N SER A 195 -9.62 -7.21 -14.93
CA SER A 195 -8.35 -6.53 -14.64
C SER A 195 -8.35 -5.06 -15.13
N LEU A 196 -9.32 -4.27 -14.66
CA LEU A 196 -9.51 -2.88 -15.05
C LEU A 196 -8.21 -2.05 -15.07
N TYR A 197 -7.49 -1.94 -13.96
CA TYR A 197 -6.27 -1.12 -13.89
C TYR A 197 -5.16 -1.61 -14.83
N PRO A 198 -4.82 -2.91 -14.86
CA PRO A 198 -3.89 -3.42 -15.86
C PRO A 198 -4.30 -3.12 -17.30
N TYR A 199 -5.59 -3.23 -17.63
CA TYR A 199 -6.07 -2.87 -18.96
C TYR A 199 -5.87 -1.38 -19.26
N SER A 200 -6.16 -0.49 -18.30
CA SER A 200 -5.87 0.95 -18.42
C SER A 200 -4.38 1.27 -18.56
N MET A 201 -3.50 0.43 -18.00
CA MET A 201 -2.05 0.58 -18.17
C MET A 201 -1.59 0.35 -19.61
N LEU A 202 -2.42 -0.15 -20.53
CA LEU A 202 -2.08 -0.32 -21.94
C LEU A 202 -2.24 0.95 -22.78
N SER A 203 -2.96 1.95 -22.26
CA SER A 203 -3.17 3.23 -22.95
C SER A 203 -1.90 4.06 -23.06
N GLU A 204 -1.86 5.03 -23.98
CA GLU A 204 -0.75 5.98 -24.08
C GLU A 204 -0.49 6.68 -22.74
N MET A 205 0.77 6.84 -22.37
CA MET A 205 1.20 7.37 -21.07
C MET A 205 1.96 8.69 -21.21
N PRO A 206 1.98 9.54 -20.16
CA PRO A 206 2.85 10.71 -20.08
C PRO A 206 4.33 10.34 -20.22
N ALA A 207 5.03 11.00 -21.13
CA ALA A 207 6.45 10.81 -21.40
C ALA A 207 7.27 12.06 -21.07
N GLY A 208 8.53 11.86 -20.74
CA GLY A 208 9.47 12.96 -20.56
C GLY A 208 9.27 13.75 -19.26
N LYS A 209 9.97 14.88 -19.18
CA LYS A 209 9.80 15.82 -18.07
C LYS A 209 8.49 16.63 -18.24
N PRO A 210 7.73 16.87 -17.15
CA PRO A 210 6.56 17.72 -17.19
C PRO A 210 6.91 19.15 -17.61
N ARG A 211 6.05 19.77 -18.44
CA ARG A 211 6.21 21.17 -18.88
C ARG A 211 5.06 22.02 -18.38
N TRP A 212 5.37 22.91 -17.45
CA TRP A 212 4.38 23.85 -16.92
C TRP A 212 3.86 24.79 -18.00
N LYS A 213 2.53 24.97 -18.04
CA LYS A 213 1.85 25.96 -18.89
C LYS A 213 0.80 26.69 -18.08
N ASN A 214 0.83 28.02 -18.20
CA ASN A 214 -0.18 28.92 -17.65
C ASN A 214 -1.11 29.42 -18.75
N ASN A 215 -2.23 30.04 -18.34
CA ASN A 215 -3.15 30.74 -19.21
C ASN A 215 -3.79 29.85 -20.30
N LEU A 216 -3.99 28.56 -20.04
CA LEU A 216 -4.42 27.57 -21.03
C LEU A 216 -5.82 27.85 -21.64
N GLY A 217 -6.64 28.68 -20.99
CA GLY A 217 -7.97 29.08 -21.46
C GLY A 217 -8.08 30.49 -22.04
N LEU A 218 -6.98 31.24 -22.17
CA LEU A 218 -7.02 32.58 -22.78
C LEU A 218 -6.92 32.48 -24.31
N LYS A 219 -7.65 33.34 -25.04
CA LYS A 219 -7.59 33.43 -26.52
C LYS A 219 -6.17 33.62 -27.08
N LYS A 220 -5.24 34.17 -26.29
CA LYS A 220 -3.83 34.36 -26.67
C LYS A 220 -3.03 33.04 -26.68
N THR A 221 -3.50 32.03 -25.95
CA THR A 221 -2.87 30.72 -25.90
C THR A 221 -3.34 29.90 -27.09
N LYS A 222 -2.40 29.46 -27.94
CA LYS A 222 -2.68 28.66 -29.15
C LYS A 222 -2.94 27.17 -28.87
N ILE A 223 -3.05 26.77 -27.61
CA ILE A 223 -3.19 25.36 -27.21
C ILE A 223 -4.65 25.13 -26.83
N GLU A 224 -5.36 24.34 -27.63
CA GLU A 224 -6.72 23.92 -27.33
C GLU A 224 -6.73 22.64 -26.49
N LEU A 225 -7.82 22.40 -25.76
CA LEU A 225 -7.96 21.22 -24.89
C LEU A 225 -7.71 19.91 -25.66
N LYS A 226 -8.14 19.83 -26.91
CA LYS A 226 -7.97 18.64 -27.77
C LYS A 226 -6.50 18.26 -27.97
N ASP A 227 -5.61 19.25 -27.98
CA ASP A 227 -4.17 19.10 -28.20
C ASP A 227 -3.40 18.87 -26.90
N MET A 228 -4.03 19.07 -25.74
CA MET A 228 -3.39 18.89 -24.44
C MET A 228 -3.21 17.40 -24.12
N PHE A 229 -2.07 17.07 -23.51
CA PHE A 229 -1.81 15.77 -22.90
C PHE A 229 -1.07 15.95 -21.58
N GLY A 230 -1.73 15.68 -20.46
CA GLY A 230 -1.15 15.91 -19.14
C GLY A 230 -2.17 16.25 -18.06
N PHE A 231 -1.73 16.84 -16.96
CA PHE A 231 -2.59 17.15 -15.79
C PHE A 231 -2.92 18.64 -15.76
N ILE A 232 -4.22 18.95 -15.79
CA ILE A 232 -4.74 20.29 -16.04
C ILE A 232 -5.66 20.72 -14.90
N LYS A 233 -5.38 21.88 -14.30
CA LYS A 233 -6.32 22.60 -13.44
C LYS A 233 -7.34 23.31 -14.31
N ALA A 234 -8.62 23.03 -14.08
CA ALA A 234 -9.71 23.61 -14.87
C ALA A 234 -10.89 24.03 -13.98
N PHE A 235 -11.60 25.05 -14.43
CA PHE A 235 -12.94 25.36 -13.94
C PHE A 235 -13.96 24.54 -14.72
N ILE A 236 -14.80 23.82 -13.99
CA ILE A 236 -15.72 22.83 -14.50
C ILE A 236 -17.16 23.31 -14.28
N ILE A 237 -18.00 23.13 -15.30
CA ILE A 237 -19.46 23.25 -15.18
C ILE A 237 -20.07 21.93 -15.64
N CYS A 238 -20.54 21.14 -14.67
CA CYS A 238 -21.34 19.95 -14.86
C CYS A 238 -22.83 20.32 -14.96
N PRO A 239 -23.59 19.81 -15.96
CA PRO A 239 -25.04 20.01 -16.04
C PRO A 239 -25.75 19.58 -14.75
N ALA A 240 -26.74 20.36 -14.30
CA ALA A 240 -27.45 20.12 -13.04
C ALA A 240 -28.36 18.87 -13.09
N ASP A 241 -28.76 18.46 -14.29
CA ASP A 241 -29.61 17.31 -14.60
C ASP A 241 -28.83 16.04 -14.95
N MET A 242 -27.49 16.06 -14.84
CA MET A 242 -26.66 14.89 -15.11
C MET A 242 -26.85 13.82 -14.03
N HIS A 243 -27.50 12.72 -14.41
CA HIS A 243 -27.84 11.63 -13.48
C HIS A 243 -26.61 10.84 -12.96
N LYS A 244 -25.53 10.79 -13.73
CA LYS A 244 -24.29 10.08 -13.38
C LYS A 244 -23.09 10.98 -13.65
N PRO A 245 -22.80 11.93 -12.74
CA PRO A 245 -21.65 12.80 -12.90
C PRO A 245 -20.36 11.99 -12.97
N PHE A 246 -19.45 12.41 -13.83
CA PHE A 246 -18.23 11.69 -14.16
C PHE A 246 -16.99 12.22 -13.42
N LEU A 247 -16.82 13.54 -13.33
CA LEU A 247 -15.60 14.12 -12.77
C LEU A 247 -15.61 14.10 -11.23
N PRO A 248 -14.57 13.53 -10.59
CA PRO A 248 -14.48 13.49 -9.14
C PRO A 248 -14.16 14.87 -8.54
N TYR A 249 -14.59 15.07 -7.30
CA TYR A 249 -14.22 16.22 -6.48
C TYR A 249 -13.94 15.75 -5.05
N LYS A 250 -12.79 16.18 -4.51
CA LYS A 250 -12.43 15.89 -3.12
C LYS A 250 -12.85 17.07 -2.25
N GLN A 251 -13.76 16.84 -1.32
CA GLN A 251 -14.20 17.83 -0.35
C GLN A 251 -13.07 18.16 0.65
N SER A 252 -13.25 19.24 1.42
CA SER A 252 -12.26 19.70 2.40
C SER A 252 -11.96 18.69 3.50
N ASP A 253 -12.89 17.77 3.79
CA ASP A 253 -12.74 16.69 4.76
C ASP A 253 -12.09 15.43 4.17
N GLY A 254 -11.75 15.44 2.88
CA GLY A 254 -11.17 14.31 2.16
C GLY A 254 -12.18 13.40 1.45
N THR A 255 -13.50 13.62 1.64
CA THR A 255 -14.55 12.82 1.03
C THR A 255 -14.52 12.98 -0.50
N LEU A 256 -14.52 11.85 -1.21
CA LEU A 256 -14.60 11.82 -2.67
C LEU A 256 -16.07 11.80 -3.09
N ILE A 257 -16.47 12.75 -3.93
CA ILE A 257 -17.83 12.84 -4.49
C ILE A 257 -17.76 13.07 -6.00
N PHE A 258 -18.88 12.86 -6.70
CA PHE A 258 -19.04 13.16 -8.13
C PHE A 258 -20.17 14.19 -8.31
N PRO A 259 -19.89 15.49 -8.18
CA PRO A 259 -20.94 16.50 -8.10
C PRO A 259 -21.38 17.04 -9.47
N THR A 260 -22.60 17.55 -9.50
CA THR A 260 -23.08 18.49 -10.53
C THR A 260 -22.72 19.94 -10.16
N GLY A 261 -22.91 20.89 -11.09
CA GLY A 261 -22.70 22.31 -10.83
C GLY A 261 -21.27 22.77 -11.12
N ARG A 262 -20.74 23.67 -10.31
CA ARG A 262 -19.49 24.41 -10.60
C ARG A 262 -18.41 24.09 -9.58
N PHE A 263 -17.23 23.70 -10.05
CA PHE A 263 -16.09 23.42 -9.18
C PHE A 263 -14.77 23.59 -9.93
N ILE A 264 -13.67 23.59 -9.19
CA ILE A 264 -12.30 23.62 -9.72
C ILE A 264 -11.60 22.35 -9.25
N GLY A 265 -10.93 21.68 -10.18
CA GLY A 265 -10.12 20.50 -9.89
C GLY A 265 -8.96 20.36 -10.85
N VAL A 266 -8.06 19.42 -10.55
CA VAL A 266 -6.98 19.01 -11.44
C VAL A 266 -7.33 17.64 -12.00
N TYR A 267 -7.28 17.47 -13.31
CA TYR A 267 -7.68 16.25 -13.99
C TYR A 267 -6.68 15.89 -15.07
N PHE A 268 -6.62 14.61 -15.43
CA PHE A 268 -5.91 14.23 -16.65
C PHE A 268 -6.67 14.77 -17.87
N SER A 269 -5.95 15.27 -18.87
CA SER A 269 -6.53 15.94 -20.02
C SER A 269 -7.51 15.05 -20.79
N GLU A 270 -7.28 13.73 -20.82
CA GLU A 270 -8.18 12.79 -21.47
C GLU A 270 -9.52 12.64 -20.72
N GLU A 271 -9.53 12.76 -19.39
CA GLU A 271 -10.77 12.83 -18.60
C GLU A 271 -11.54 14.11 -18.92
N LEU A 272 -10.85 15.24 -19.08
CA LEU A 272 -11.47 16.50 -19.47
C LEU A 272 -12.07 16.45 -20.88
N LYS A 273 -11.39 15.81 -21.82
CA LYS A 273 -11.90 15.61 -23.19
C LYS A 273 -13.16 14.77 -23.18
N TYR A 274 -13.18 13.68 -22.41
CA TYR A 274 -14.36 12.85 -22.24
C TYR A 274 -15.50 13.61 -21.52
N ALA A 275 -15.20 14.40 -20.48
CA ALA A 275 -16.19 15.22 -19.82
C ALA A 275 -16.87 16.18 -20.81
N VAL A 276 -16.11 16.84 -21.69
CA VAL A 276 -16.69 17.70 -22.74
C VAL A 276 -17.62 16.93 -23.68
N SER A 277 -17.26 15.69 -24.07
CA SER A 277 -18.09 14.89 -24.97
C SER A 277 -19.43 14.45 -24.36
N ILE A 278 -19.53 14.41 -23.03
CA ILE A 278 -20.77 14.09 -22.29
C ILE A 278 -21.49 15.34 -21.74
N GLY A 279 -21.10 16.55 -22.19
CA GLY A 279 -21.84 17.78 -21.93
C GLY A 279 -21.29 18.71 -20.85
N TYR A 280 -20.12 18.41 -20.27
CA TYR A 280 -19.46 19.36 -19.37
C TYR A 280 -18.93 20.57 -20.15
N LYS A 281 -18.92 21.74 -19.50
CA LYS A 281 -18.11 22.88 -19.96
C LYS A 281 -16.82 22.90 -19.14
N VAL A 282 -15.68 22.86 -19.84
CA VAL A 282 -14.34 22.82 -19.25
C VAL A 282 -13.57 24.07 -19.67
N TYR A 283 -13.03 24.78 -18.68
CA TYR A 283 -12.21 25.97 -18.89
C TYR A 283 -10.81 25.74 -18.28
N PRO A 284 -9.82 25.30 -19.09
CA PRO A 284 -8.45 25.10 -18.63
C PRO A 284 -7.82 26.39 -18.09
N ILE A 285 -7.07 26.29 -16.99
CA ILE A 285 -6.42 27.43 -16.33
C ILE A 285 -4.89 27.32 -16.49
N CYS A 286 -4.32 26.25 -15.95
CA CYS A 286 -2.88 25.94 -15.99
C CYS A 286 -2.67 24.43 -15.81
N GLY A 287 -1.46 23.94 -16.03
CA GLY A 287 -1.13 22.55 -15.80
C GLY A 287 0.22 22.12 -16.35
N TYR A 288 0.54 20.85 -16.15
CA TYR A 288 1.73 20.21 -16.70
C TYR A 288 1.36 19.41 -17.93
N LEU A 289 1.99 19.73 -19.05
CA LEU A 289 1.89 18.98 -20.30
C LEU A 289 3.06 18.02 -20.45
N PHE A 290 2.81 16.90 -21.12
CA PHE A 290 3.75 15.83 -21.38
C PHE A 290 3.73 15.48 -22.86
N ASP A 291 4.80 14.83 -23.32
CA ASP A 291 4.76 14.12 -24.58
C ASP A 291 3.96 12.82 -24.42
N ARG A 292 3.48 12.26 -25.54
CA ARG A 292 2.85 10.95 -25.56
C ARG A 292 3.91 9.88 -25.77
N MET A 293 3.78 8.77 -25.07
CA MET A 293 4.52 7.55 -25.38
C MET A 293 3.57 6.35 -25.38
N GLU A 294 3.94 5.32 -26.12
CA GLU A 294 3.40 3.98 -25.88
C GLU A 294 3.68 3.58 -24.43
N SER A 295 2.72 2.90 -23.80
CA SER A 295 2.84 2.56 -22.38
C SER A 295 4.13 1.75 -22.11
N PRO A 296 4.95 2.18 -21.12
CA PRO A 296 6.10 1.39 -20.69
C PRO A 296 5.68 0.08 -19.99
N PHE A 297 4.39 -0.08 -19.70
CA PHE A 297 3.82 -1.26 -19.03
C PHE A 297 3.23 -2.28 -20.00
N LYS A 298 3.21 -2.00 -21.31
CA LYS A 298 2.52 -2.83 -22.31
C LYS A 298 2.99 -4.29 -22.29
N ASP A 299 4.30 -4.51 -22.37
CA ASP A 299 4.87 -5.86 -22.39
C ASP A 299 4.66 -6.59 -21.05
N PHE A 300 4.77 -5.85 -19.94
CA PHE A 300 4.49 -6.39 -18.60
C PHE A 300 3.05 -6.88 -18.49
N VAL A 301 2.07 -6.03 -18.81
CA VAL A 301 0.65 -6.39 -18.69
C VAL A 301 0.31 -7.53 -19.62
N ASN A 302 0.72 -7.49 -20.89
CA ASN A 302 0.39 -8.52 -21.87
C ASN A 302 0.98 -9.88 -21.51
N ASP A 303 2.24 -9.96 -21.08
CA ASP A 303 2.86 -11.23 -20.69
C ASP A 303 2.22 -11.81 -19.42
N ILE A 304 2.08 -11.00 -18.36
CA ILE A 304 1.51 -11.46 -17.09
C ILE A 304 0.04 -11.85 -17.24
N TYR A 305 -0.75 -11.09 -18.02
CA TYR A 305 -2.15 -11.40 -18.28
C TYR A 305 -2.30 -12.69 -19.09
N ARG A 306 -1.48 -12.89 -20.13
CA ARG A 306 -1.47 -14.16 -20.90
C ARG A 306 -1.18 -15.35 -19.99
N ARG A 307 -0.12 -15.29 -19.19
CA ARG A 307 0.26 -16.35 -18.23
C ARG A 307 -0.85 -16.64 -17.22
N ARG A 308 -1.56 -15.60 -16.78
CA ARG A 308 -2.74 -15.75 -15.92
C ARG A 308 -3.85 -16.54 -16.59
N LEU A 309 -4.15 -16.26 -17.87
CA LEU A 309 -5.17 -16.99 -18.63
C LEU A 309 -4.78 -18.47 -18.82
N GLU A 310 -3.51 -18.74 -19.12
CA GLU A 310 -2.99 -20.10 -19.23
C GLU A 310 -3.11 -20.87 -17.91
N ALA A 311 -2.72 -20.24 -16.79
CA ALA A 311 -2.85 -20.83 -15.46
C ALA A 311 -4.32 -21.14 -15.12
N LYS A 312 -5.25 -20.24 -15.45
CA LYS A 312 -6.69 -20.48 -15.29
C LYS A 312 -7.19 -21.65 -16.12
N ALA A 313 -6.77 -21.73 -17.39
CA ALA A 313 -7.17 -22.81 -18.29
C ALA A 313 -6.66 -24.18 -17.78
N ARG A 314 -5.49 -24.21 -17.14
CA ARG A 314 -4.91 -25.42 -16.51
C ARG A 314 -5.42 -25.70 -15.09
N GLY A 315 -6.25 -24.82 -14.50
CA GLY A 315 -6.72 -24.96 -13.13
C GLY A 315 -5.68 -24.65 -12.04
N GLU A 316 -4.56 -24.02 -12.39
CA GLU A 316 -3.43 -23.71 -11.52
C GLU A 316 -3.73 -22.47 -10.65
N LYS A 317 -4.53 -22.65 -9.59
CA LYS A 317 -5.03 -21.55 -8.75
C LYS A 317 -3.92 -20.68 -8.13
N ALA A 318 -2.82 -21.30 -7.69
CA ALA A 318 -1.69 -20.57 -7.10
C ALA A 318 -1.02 -19.64 -8.13
N LEU A 319 -0.84 -20.10 -9.36
CA LEU A 319 -0.28 -19.30 -10.44
C LEU A 319 -1.24 -18.21 -10.89
N ASP A 320 -2.55 -18.46 -11.00
CA ASP A 320 -3.54 -17.39 -11.26
C ASP A 320 -3.44 -16.29 -10.21
N PHE A 321 -3.37 -16.66 -8.92
CA PHE A 321 -3.21 -15.71 -7.83
C PHE A 321 -1.90 -14.91 -7.96
N ILE A 322 -0.75 -15.56 -8.16
CA ILE A 322 0.55 -14.91 -8.33
C ILE A 322 0.51 -13.89 -9.48
N HIS A 323 0.01 -14.27 -10.65
CA HIS A 323 -0.04 -13.38 -11.80
C HIS A 323 -1.02 -12.22 -11.57
N LYS A 324 -2.21 -12.49 -11.00
CA LYS A 324 -3.19 -11.45 -10.64
C LYS A 324 -2.58 -10.41 -9.70
N THR A 325 -1.97 -10.86 -8.61
CA THR A 325 -1.44 -9.97 -7.58
C THR A 325 -0.22 -9.20 -8.09
N THR A 326 0.71 -9.86 -8.78
CA THR A 326 1.86 -9.19 -9.42
C THR A 326 1.43 -8.05 -10.34
N MET A 327 0.39 -8.29 -11.16
CA MET A 327 -0.12 -7.30 -12.11
C MET A 327 -0.79 -6.11 -11.41
N ASN A 328 -1.65 -6.35 -10.42
CA ASN A 328 -2.38 -5.30 -9.70
C ASN A 328 -1.46 -4.48 -8.77
N SER A 329 -0.48 -5.12 -8.13
CA SER A 329 0.41 -4.45 -7.17
C SER A 329 1.41 -3.49 -7.82
N LEU A 330 1.69 -3.64 -9.13
CA LEU A 330 2.57 -2.72 -9.85
C LEU A 330 1.93 -1.33 -9.98
N TYR A 331 0.66 -1.26 -10.39
CA TYR A 331 -0.07 0.01 -10.50
C TYR A 331 -0.03 0.79 -9.18
N GLY A 332 -0.41 0.12 -8.08
CA GLY A 332 -0.43 0.73 -6.75
C GLY A 332 0.92 1.32 -6.34
N ARG A 333 2.03 0.72 -6.77
CA ARG A 333 3.39 1.21 -6.49
C ARG A 333 3.62 2.64 -6.99
N PHE A 334 3.14 2.95 -8.19
CA PHE A 334 3.32 4.26 -8.81
C PHE A 334 2.40 5.34 -8.21
N GLY A 335 1.34 4.92 -7.50
CA GLY A 335 0.42 5.81 -6.78
C GLY A 335 0.80 6.09 -5.32
N ILE A 336 1.84 5.44 -4.78
CA ILE A 336 2.24 5.58 -3.37
C ILE A 336 2.54 7.05 -3.05
N ASN A 337 2.07 7.50 -1.89
CA ASN A 337 2.41 8.82 -1.36
C ASN A 337 3.90 8.85 -0.97
N PRO A 338 4.72 9.78 -1.51
CA PRO A 338 6.12 9.92 -1.10
C PRO A 338 6.25 10.35 0.36
N GLU A 339 5.24 11.02 0.92
CA GLU A 339 5.19 11.27 2.36
C GLU A 339 4.99 9.92 3.07
N SER A 340 6.02 9.50 3.78
CA SER A 340 5.97 8.37 4.70
C SER A 340 6.04 8.88 6.13
N THR A 341 5.34 8.20 7.01
CA THR A 341 5.42 8.45 8.45
C THR A 341 6.27 7.37 9.09
N THR A 342 7.14 7.77 10.00
CA THR A 342 7.82 6.85 10.89
C THR A 342 7.21 7.00 12.27
N THR A 343 6.99 5.86 12.91
CA THR A 343 6.51 5.79 14.28
C THR A 343 7.58 5.13 15.13
N LEU A 344 8.02 5.84 16.17
CA LEU A 344 9.06 5.39 17.10
C LEU A 344 8.49 5.28 18.50
N ILE A 345 9.07 4.38 19.30
CA ILE A 345 8.82 4.31 20.74
C ILE A 345 10.02 4.92 21.44
N LEU A 346 9.84 6.09 22.04
CA LEU A 346 10.87 6.86 22.73
C LEU A 346 10.61 6.89 24.23
N ASN A 347 11.66 7.10 25.03
CA ASN A 347 11.48 7.39 26.45
C ASN A 347 10.90 8.81 26.65
N LYS A 348 10.51 9.17 27.88
CA LYS A 348 9.88 10.47 28.14
C LYS A 348 10.77 11.65 27.77
N GLU A 349 12.07 11.56 28.06
CA GLU A 349 13.01 12.65 27.79
C GLU A 349 13.22 12.85 26.29
N GLU A 350 13.45 11.77 25.56
CA GLU A 350 13.57 11.74 24.10
C GLU A 350 12.30 12.27 23.43
N ALA A 351 11.13 11.82 23.88
CA ALA A 351 9.83 12.24 23.36
C ALA A 351 9.55 13.73 23.57
N LEU A 352 10.02 14.32 24.67
CA LEU A 352 9.89 15.75 24.94
C LEU A 352 10.80 16.59 24.04
N LYS A 353 12.00 16.09 23.72
CA LYS A 353 12.95 16.78 22.83
C LYS A 353 12.59 16.62 21.35
N PHE A 354 11.96 15.51 20.98
CA PHE A 354 11.72 15.14 19.58
C PHE A 354 11.05 16.24 18.72
N PRO A 355 9.98 16.91 19.16
CA PRO A 355 9.32 17.95 18.37
C PRO A 355 10.21 19.18 18.12
N MET A 356 11.20 19.42 18.98
CA MET A 356 12.16 20.52 18.82
C MET A 356 13.25 20.18 17.79
N GLU A 357 13.52 18.89 17.59
CA GLU A 357 14.59 18.40 16.71
C GLU A 357 14.07 17.98 15.33
N HIS A 358 12.76 17.74 15.18
CA HIS A 358 12.17 17.17 13.98
C HIS A 358 10.96 18.00 13.48
N GLU A 359 11.20 18.79 12.42
CA GLU A 359 10.17 19.61 11.76
C GLU A 359 8.93 18.82 11.27
N GLY A 360 9.07 17.51 11.07
CA GLY A 360 8.00 16.62 10.62
C GLY A 360 7.11 16.05 11.73
N PHE A 361 7.27 16.48 12.99
CA PHE A 361 6.48 15.96 14.10
C PHE A 361 4.97 16.09 13.85
N MET A 362 4.24 15.00 14.05
CA MET A 362 2.78 14.97 13.89
C MET A 362 2.06 14.90 15.23
N HIS A 363 2.34 13.85 16.01
CA HIS A 363 1.71 13.65 17.30
C HIS A 363 2.57 12.75 18.22
N SER A 364 2.26 12.83 19.51
CA SER A 364 2.85 12.04 20.58
C SER A 364 1.74 11.44 21.42
N GLU A 365 1.78 10.14 21.65
CA GLU A 365 0.85 9.42 22.54
C GLU A 365 1.62 8.72 23.66
N GLU A 366 1.21 8.95 24.91
CA GLU A 366 1.74 8.21 26.06
C GLU A 366 1.25 6.76 25.98
N LEU A 367 2.19 5.83 25.78
CA LEU A 367 1.84 4.40 25.72
C LEU A 367 1.61 3.85 27.11
N CYS A 368 2.46 4.32 28.02
CA CYS A 368 2.67 3.82 29.36
C CYS A 368 3.81 4.65 29.99
N ALA A 369 3.93 4.70 31.32
CA ALA A 369 4.92 5.58 31.97
C ALA A 369 6.36 5.50 31.41
N ASP A 370 6.91 6.61 30.93
CA ASP A 370 8.26 6.65 30.33
C ASP A 370 8.40 5.96 28.96
N ARG A 371 7.29 5.70 28.25
CA ARG A 371 7.31 5.35 26.83
C ARG A 371 6.24 6.10 26.06
N PHE A 372 6.64 6.77 24.99
CA PHE A 372 5.79 7.55 24.13
C PHE A 372 5.93 7.07 22.69
N LEU A 373 4.80 6.99 22.01
CA LEU A 373 4.75 6.75 20.59
C LEU A 373 4.79 8.09 19.88
N ILE A 374 5.86 8.30 19.12
CA ILE A 374 6.08 9.52 18.36
C ILE A 374 5.92 9.18 16.90
N THR A 375 4.97 9.85 16.25
CA THR A 375 4.79 9.77 14.80
C THR A 375 5.25 11.06 14.16
N TYR A 376 6.10 10.95 13.15
CA TYR A 376 6.59 12.09 12.38
C TYR A 376 6.65 11.76 10.89
N LYS A 377 6.50 12.79 10.06
CA LYS A 377 6.69 12.71 8.61
C LYS A 377 8.19 12.66 8.31
N ASN A 378 8.59 11.67 7.53
CA ASN A 378 9.94 11.61 6.98
C ASN A 378 10.11 12.72 5.94
N LYS A 379 11.29 13.37 5.92
CA LYS A 379 11.67 14.19 4.78
C LYS A 379 11.79 13.29 3.55
N ARG A 380 11.22 13.74 2.43
CA ARG A 380 11.30 13.02 1.16
C ARG A 380 12.78 12.90 0.78
N SER A 381 13.27 11.66 0.69
CA SER A 381 14.66 11.32 0.32
C SER A 381 14.87 11.30 -1.18
#